data_AF-A0A421J415-F1
#
_entry.id   AF-A0A421J415-F1
#
_cell.length_a   1.000
_cell.length_b   1.000
_cell.length_c   1.000
_cell.angle_alpha   90.00
_cell.angle_beta   90.00
_cell.angle_gamma   90.00
#
_symmetry.space_group_name_H-M   'P 1'
#
loop_
_entity.id
_entity.type
_entity.pdbx_description
1 polymer ?
#
loop_
_entity_poly.entity_id
_entity_poly.type
_entity_poly.pdbx_seq_one_letter_code
_entity_poly.pdbx_strand_id
1 'polypeptide(L)' 'MRPSRVLLNAAKGAPKTKVPVEMYPLFAAVGVACASGVYFTYRHFAYDKELRLWQNANLSNLDVVLNKEVQKEKESKE' A
#
# COMPACT_ATOMS: atom_id res chain seq x y z
N MET A 1 -3.93 17.19 -38.17
CA MET A 1 -5.31 17.54 -38.59
C MET A 1 -5.90 18.51 -37.58
N ARG A 2 -6.45 19.65 -38.00
CA ARG A 2 -7.17 20.58 -37.11
C ARG A 2 -8.67 20.26 -37.21
N PRO A 3 -9.37 20.00 -36.09
CA PRO A 3 -10.81 19.73 -36.14
C PRO A 3 -11.54 20.95 -36.71
N SER A 4 -12.57 20.72 -37.52
CA SER A 4 -13.40 21.79 -38.06
C SER A 4 -13.99 22.61 -36.91
N ARG A 5 -14.11 23.93 -37.09
CA ARG A 5 -14.59 24.84 -36.01
C ARG A 5 -15.97 24.44 -35.47
N VAL A 6 -16.78 23.77 -36.30
CA VAL A 6 -18.09 23.20 -35.95
C VAL A 6 -17.95 22.09 -34.92
N LEU A 7 -17.04 21.13 -35.14
CA LEU A 7 -16.79 20.03 -34.21
C LEU A 7 -16.20 20.54 -32.89
N LEU A 8 -15.33 21.56 -32.94
CA LEU A 8 -14.77 22.20 -31.75
C LEU A 8 -15.85 22.92 -30.91
N ASN A 9 -16.80 23.58 -31.55
CA ASN A 9 -17.89 24.28 -30.84
C ASN A 9 -18.90 23.28 -30.23
N ALA A 10 -19.16 22.16 -30.91
CA ALA A 10 -19.98 21.08 -30.38
C ALA A 10 -19.35 20.43 -29.12
N ALA A 11 -18.02 20.31 -29.09
CA ALA A 11 -17.30 19.78 -27.93
C ALA A 11 -17.26 20.74 -26.73
N LYS A 12 -17.38 22.06 -26.95
CA LYS A 12 -17.37 23.07 -25.87
C LYS A 12 -18.65 23.12 -25.04
N GLY A 13 -19.78 22.62 -25.58
CA GLY A 13 -21.08 22.56 -24.90
C GLY A 13 -21.44 21.18 -24.34
N ALA A 14 -20.61 20.16 -24.57
CA ALA A 14 -20.85 18.84 -24.01
C ALA A 14 -20.54 18.85 -22.50
N PRO A 15 -21.48 18.44 -21.62
CA PRO A 15 -21.15 18.21 -20.22
C PRO A 15 -20.00 17.20 -20.17
N LYS A 16 -18.89 17.59 -19.54
CA LYS A 16 -17.60 16.86 -19.58
C LYS A 16 -17.72 15.41 -19.08
N THR A 17 -18.77 15.09 -18.35
CA THR A 17 -19.11 13.75 -17.87
C THR A 17 -20.62 13.62 -17.74
N LYS A 18 -21.29 12.94 -18.68
CA LYS A 18 -22.67 12.46 -18.50
C LYS A 18 -22.63 11.12 -17.74
N VAL A 19 -22.09 11.12 -16.52
CA VAL A 19 -22.18 9.92 -15.68
C VAL A 19 -23.61 9.86 -15.15
N PRO A 20 -24.39 8.82 -15.48
CA PRO A 20 -25.74 8.68 -14.96
C PRO A 20 -25.69 8.57 -13.44
N VAL A 21 -26.62 9.25 -12.77
CA VAL A 21 -26.62 9.40 -11.31
C VAL A 21 -26.74 8.06 -10.57
N GLU A 22 -27.30 7.07 -11.24
CA GLU A 22 -27.45 5.68 -10.78
C GLU A 22 -26.10 4.96 -10.62
N MET A 23 -25.02 5.44 -11.26
CA MET A 23 -23.69 4.84 -11.14
C MET A 23 -22.86 5.41 -9.99
N TYR A 24 -23.25 6.53 -9.37
CA TYR A 24 -22.55 7.07 -8.20
C TYR A 24 -22.37 6.09 -7.04
N PRO A 25 -23.34 5.23 -6.66
CA PRO A 25 -23.11 4.23 -5.61
C PRO A 25 -21.97 3.26 -5.97
N LEU A 26 -21.84 2.87 -7.24
CA LEU A 26 -20.74 1.99 -7.68
C LEU A 26 -19.38 2.70 -7.55
N PHE A 27 -19.29 3.96 -7.98
CA PHE A 27 -18.06 4.75 -7.85
C PHE A 27 -17.69 5.04 -6.40
N ALA A 28 -18.69 5.28 -5.54
CA ALA A 28 -18.48 5.44 -4.11
C ALA A 28 -17.94 4.15 -3.47
N ALA A 29 -18.52 2.99 -3.82
CA ALA A 29 -18.03 1.70 -3.32
C ALA A 29 -16.58 1.42 -3.74
N VAL A 30 -16.24 1.66 -5.01
CA VAL A 30 -14.85 1.53 -5.51
C VAL A 30 -13.92 2.52 -4.82
N GLY A 31 -14.36 3.77 -4.64
CA GLY A 31 -13.59 4.80 -3.95
C GLY A 31 -13.30 4.43 -2.49
N VAL A 32 -14.30 3.93 -1.76
CA VAL A 32 -14.14 3.44 -0.39
C VAL A 32 -13.18 2.24 -0.34
N ALA A 33 -13.32 1.28 -1.26
CA ALA A 33 -12.44 0.13 -1.34
C ALA A 33 -10.97 0.53 -1.56
N CYS A 34 -10.71 1.46 -2.49
CA CYS A 34 -9.37 1.98 -2.73
C CYS A 34 -8.83 2.75 -1.52
N ALA A 35 -9.63 3.63 -0.92
CA ALA A 35 -9.22 4.41 0.25
C ALA A 35 -8.92 3.50 1.46
N SER A 36 -9.77 2.50 1.72
CA SER A 36 -9.53 1.53 2.79
C SER A 36 -8.31 0.68 2.50
N GLY A 37 -8.14 0.22 1.25
CA GLY A 37 -6.97 -0.56 0.84
C GLY A 37 -5.68 0.19 1.11
N VAL A 38 -5.57 1.45 0.67
CA VAL A 38 -4.39 2.28 0.90
C VAL A 38 -4.17 2.53 2.39
N TYR A 39 -5.22 2.87 3.16
CA TYR A 39 -5.11 3.14 4.59
C TYR A 39 -4.62 1.91 5.38
N PHE A 40 -5.23 0.75 5.17
CA PHE A 40 -4.85 -0.48 5.87
C PHE A 40 -3.46 -0.95 5.47
N THR A 41 -3.12 -0.87 4.18
CA THR A 41 -1.79 -1.26 3.70
C THR A 41 -0.71 -0.35 4.27
N TYR A 42 -0.95 0.97 4.28
CA TYR A 42 -0.04 1.93 4.91
C TYR A 42 0.12 1.67 6.41
N ARG A 43 -1.00 1.49 7.12
CA ARG A 43 -0.97 1.21 8.57
C ARG A 43 -0.23 -0.08 8.88
N HIS A 44 -0.43 -1.12 8.08
CA HIS A 44 0.28 -2.39 8.22
C HIS A 44 1.79 -2.14 8.03
N PHE A 45 2.22 -1.48 6.96
CA PHE A 45 3.65 -1.27 6.74
C PHE A 45 4.32 -0.26 7.70
N ALA A 46 3.60 0.73 8.22
CA ALA A 46 4.16 1.76 9.09
C ALA A 46 4.29 1.31 10.56
N TYR A 47 3.39 0.44 11.03
CA TYR A 47 3.31 0.07 12.45
C TYR A 47 3.57 -1.42 12.72
N ASP A 48 3.63 -2.26 11.69
CA ASP A 48 4.01 -3.65 11.87
C ASP A 48 5.52 -3.75 12.12
N LYS A 49 5.85 -4.23 13.33
CA LYS A 49 7.22 -4.36 13.82
C LYS A 49 7.90 -5.63 13.35
N GLU A 50 7.14 -6.58 12.80
CA GLU A 50 7.67 -7.83 12.25
C GLU A 50 8.14 -7.64 10.80
N LEU A 51 7.87 -6.48 10.20
CA LEU A 51 8.22 -6.22 8.81
C LEU A 51 9.74 -6.11 8.64
N ARG A 52 10.27 -7.00 7.79
CA ARG A 52 11.70 -7.12 7.48
C ARG A 52 12.38 -5.82 7.03
N LEU A 53 11.61 -4.86 6.50
CA LEU A 53 12.13 -3.57 6.03
C LEU A 53 12.36 -2.53 7.14
N TRP A 54 11.79 -2.72 8.33
CA TRP A 54 11.87 -1.71 9.40
C TRP A 54 13.02 -1.96 10.40
N GLN A 55 13.22 -3.20 10.88
CA GLN A 55 14.31 -3.56 11.80
C GLN A 55 14.95 -4.93 11.49
N ASN A 56 15.35 -5.15 10.23
CA ASN A 56 15.88 -6.43 9.76
C ASN A 56 17.01 -7.02 10.64
N ALA A 57 17.91 -6.16 11.17
CA ALA A 57 19.04 -6.60 11.98
C ALA A 57 18.62 -7.16 13.35
N ASN A 58 17.59 -6.57 13.99
CA ASN A 58 17.16 -6.95 15.34
C ASN A 58 16.10 -8.08 15.35
N LEU A 59 15.48 -8.36 14.21
CA LEU A 59 14.54 -9.48 14.03
C LEU A 59 15.24 -10.80 13.68
N SER A 60 16.57 -10.77 13.51
CA SER A 60 17.35 -11.95 13.19
C SER A 60 17.49 -12.84 14.43
N ASN A 61 17.14 -14.12 14.29
CA ASN A 61 17.33 -15.14 15.34
C ASN A 61 18.83 -15.44 15.64
N LEU A 62 19.74 -14.73 14.97
CA LEU A 62 21.18 -14.93 15.03
C LEU A 62 21.75 -14.70 16.44
N ASP A 63 21.28 -13.67 17.15
CA ASP A 63 21.72 -13.40 18.53
C ASP A 63 21.33 -14.53 19.49
N VAL A 64 20.17 -15.16 19.27
CA VAL A 64 19.73 -16.30 20.09
C VAL A 64 20.63 -17.50 19.86
N VAL A 65 21.05 -17.75 18.61
CA VAL A 65 21.96 -18.84 18.27
C VAL A 65 23.36 -18.59 18.80
N LEU A 66 23.94 -17.40 18.58
CA LEU A 66 25.28 -17.06 19.08
C LEU A 66 25.36 -17.15 20.60
N ASN A 67 24.38 -16.60 21.32
CA ASN A 67 24.38 -16.65 22.79
C ASN A 67 24.25 -18.09 23.30
N LYS A 68 23.51 -18.96 22.60
CA LYS A 68 23.37 -20.37 22.96
C LYS A 68 24.65 -21.17 22.76
N GLU A 69 25.41 -20.86 21.71
CA GLU A 69 26.75 -21.46 21.45
C GLU A 69 27.75 -21.00 22.52
N VAL A 70 27.78 -19.70 22.85
CA VAL A 70 28.67 -19.13 23.88
C VAL A 70 28.39 -19.71 25.27
N GLN A 71 27.12 -19.95 25.61
CA GLN A 71 26.79 -20.58 26.90
C GLN A 71 27.20 -22.05 26.96
N LYS A 72 26.98 -22.82 25.88
CA LYS A 72 27.46 -24.20 25.79
C LYS A 72 28.99 -24.29 25.94
N GLU A 73 29.73 -23.36 25.33
CA GLU A 73 31.20 -23.34 25.48
C GLU A 73 31.63 -23.09 26.94
N LYS A 74 30.92 -22.24 27.68
CA LYS A 74 31.21 -21.98 29.10
C LYS A 74 30.93 -23.21 29.97
N GLU A 75 29.80 -23.87 29.77
CA GLU A 75 29.43 -25.11 30.48
C GLU A 75 30.37 -26.28 30.17
N SER A 76 31.01 -26.29 28.99
CA SER A 76 31.97 -27.33 28.61
C SER A 76 33.39 -27.12 29.14
N LYS A 77 33.69 -25.93 29.67
CA LYS A 77 35.02 -25.53 30.17
C LYS A 77 35.10 -25.50 31.70
N GLU A 78 33.97 -25.63 32.41
CA GLU A 78 33.88 -25.93 33.84
C GLU A 78 33.82 -27.45 34.07
#